data_AF-A0A0F9KNH3-F1
#
_entry.id   AF-A0A0F9KNH3-F1
#
_cell.length_a   1.000
_cell.length_b   1.000
_cell.length_c   1.000
_cell.angle_alpha   90.00
_cell.angle_beta   90.00
_cell.angle_gamma   90.00
#
_symmetry.space_group_name_H-M   'P 1'
#
loop_
_entity.id
_entity.type
_entity.pdbx_description
1 polymer ?
#
loop_
_entity_poly.entity_id
_entity_poly.type
_entity_poly.pdbx_seq_one_letter_code
_entity_poly.pdbx_strand_id
1 'polypeptide(L)'
;MIRYAMTRGLLVVDENVNTLANLLRGKNFRVLELLPGTQDDVIIEQLCAGRIIVTTNVVDFVDLAPIYEFGIIAVTADAMVDPARVANVISIQYSRRSLRASEPFLLKITVDGHTFKMLN
;
A
#
# COMPACT_ATOMS: atom_id res chain seq x y z
N MET A 1 -10.03 18.55 -25.25
CA MET A 1 -8.82 18.59 -24.40
C MET A 1 -8.83 17.37 -23.50
N ILE A 2 -8.07 16.33 -23.85
CA ILE A 2 -7.95 15.12 -23.04
C ILE A 2 -6.99 15.46 -21.89
N ARG A 3 -7.48 15.50 -20.65
CA ARG A 3 -6.62 15.57 -19.47
C ARG A 3 -6.04 14.17 -19.25
N TYR A 4 -4.78 13.98 -19.60
CA TYR A 4 -4.03 12.82 -19.11
C TYR A 4 -3.89 12.99 -17.59
N ALA A 5 -4.80 12.37 -16.84
CA ALA A 5 -4.63 12.26 -15.40
C ALA A 5 -3.44 11.33 -15.16
N MET A 6 -2.27 11.91 -14.85
CA MET A 6 -1.10 11.13 -14.46
C MET A 6 -1.46 10.33 -13.22
N THR A 7 -1.23 9.02 -13.26
CA THR A 7 -1.41 8.15 -12.10
C THR A 7 -0.55 8.65 -10.94
N ARG A 8 -1.12 8.70 -9.73
CA ARG A 8 -0.43 9.22 -8.54
C ARG A 8 0.71 8.32 -8.08
N GLY A 9 0.51 7.00 -8.21
CA GLY A 9 1.48 5.98 -7.86
C GLY A 9 0.96 4.58 -8.17
N LEU A 10 1.86 3.60 -8.10
CA LEU A 10 1.56 2.17 -8.20
C LEU A 10 1.51 1.57 -6.80
N LEU A 11 0.40 0.91 -6.48
CA LEU A 11 0.20 0.17 -5.23
C LEU A 11 0.02 -1.31 -5.55
N VAL A 12 0.65 -2.17 -4.75
CA VAL A 12 0.37 -3.60 -4.70
C VAL A 12 -0.62 -3.82 -3.58
N VAL A 13 -1.73 -4.49 -3.85
CA VAL A 13 -2.83 -4.71 -2.92
C VAL A 13 -2.95 -6.20 -2.67
N ASP A 14 -2.78 -6.57 -1.41
CA ASP A 14 -2.88 -7.94 -0.93
C ASP A 14 -4.33 -8.47 -0.96
N GLU A 15 -4.50 -9.80 -1.01
CA GLU A 15 -5.80 -10.46 -1.17
C GLU A 15 -6.80 -10.07 -0.07
N ASN A 16 -6.30 -9.98 1.15
CA ASN A 16 -6.95 -9.65 2.42
C ASN A 16 -7.45 -8.21 2.48
N VAL A 17 -6.96 -7.33 1.58
CA VAL A 17 -7.40 -5.94 1.48
C VAL A 17 -7.86 -5.57 0.07
N ASN A 18 -8.22 -6.57 -0.75
CA ASN A 18 -8.60 -6.36 -2.15
C ASN A 18 -9.85 -5.46 -2.30
N THR A 19 -10.71 -5.37 -1.28
CA THR A 19 -11.84 -4.42 -1.27
C THR A 19 -11.39 -2.95 -1.41
N LEU A 20 -10.12 -2.63 -1.12
CA LEU A 20 -9.54 -1.30 -1.37
C LEU A 20 -9.22 -1.02 -2.84
N ALA A 21 -9.06 -2.03 -3.70
CA ALA A 21 -8.50 -1.85 -5.04
C ALA A 21 -9.31 -0.85 -5.88
N ASN A 22 -10.63 -1.01 -5.94
CA ASN A 22 -11.50 -0.10 -6.68
C ASN A 22 -11.57 1.31 -6.07
N LEU A 23 -11.52 1.41 -4.74
CA LEU A 23 -11.49 2.69 -4.04
C LEU A 23 -10.20 3.46 -4.33
N LEU A 24 -9.06 2.77 -4.32
CA LEU A 24 -7.75 3.33 -4.63
C LEU A 24 -7.63 3.74 -6.11
N ARG A 25 -8.20 2.95 -7.04
CA ARG A 25 -8.34 3.34 -8.45
C ARG A 25 -9.14 4.64 -8.59
N GLY A 26 -10.25 4.77 -7.87
CA GLY A 26 -11.04 5.99 -7.80
C GLY A 26 -10.28 7.21 -7.24
N LYS A 27 -9.19 6.98 -6.51
CA LYS A 27 -8.25 8.03 -6.03
C LYS A 27 -7.05 8.26 -6.97
N ASN A 28 -7.12 7.74 -8.20
CA ASN A 28 -6.10 7.87 -9.26
C ASN A 28 -4.78 7.13 -8.95
N PHE A 29 -4.84 6.01 -8.23
CA PHE A 29 -3.74 5.05 -8.13
C PHE A 29 -3.87 3.95 -9.18
N ARG A 30 -2.74 3.44 -9.66
CA ARG A 30 -2.70 2.16 -10.36
C ARG A 30 -2.54 1.08 -9.29
N VAL A 31 -3.36 0.04 -9.38
CA VAL A 31 -3.41 -1.04 -8.39
C VAL A 31 -3.08 -2.36 -9.08
N LEU A 32 -2.08 -3.06 -8.55
CA LEU A 32 -1.82 -4.47 -8.83
C LEU A 32 -2.45 -5.28 -7.70
N GLU A 33 -3.43 -6.10 -8.02
CA GLU A 33 -4.05 -7.02 -7.07
C GLU A 33 -3.24 -8.32 -7.04
N LEU A 34 -2.90 -8.80 -5.85
CA LEU A 34 -2.30 -10.12 -5.67
C LEU A 34 -3.39 -11.18 -5.80
N LEU A 35 -3.10 -12.23 -6.57
CA LEU A 35 -4.00 -13.36 -6.71
C LEU A 35 -3.84 -14.29 -5.49
N PRO A 36 -4.92 -14.97 -5.07
CA PRO A 36 -4.80 -15.90 -3.97
C PRO A 36 -3.81 -17.03 -4.23
N GLY A 37 -2.99 -17.31 -3.22
CA GLY A 37 -1.92 -18.32 -3.30
C GLY A 37 -0.69 -17.89 -4.10
N THR A 38 -0.52 -16.60 -4.41
CA THR A 38 0.77 -16.09 -4.91
C THR A 38 1.82 -16.28 -3.80
N GLN A 39 2.96 -16.87 -4.13
CA GLN A 39 4.02 -17.11 -3.15
C GLN A 39 4.70 -15.80 -2.72
N ASP A 40 5.04 -15.69 -1.43
CA ASP A 40 5.59 -14.46 -0.83
C ASP A 40 6.88 -13.99 -1.50
N ASP A 41 7.77 -14.92 -1.85
CA ASP A 41 9.01 -14.66 -2.58
C ASP A 41 8.75 -13.97 -3.94
N VAL A 42 7.76 -14.44 -4.70
CA VAL A 42 7.32 -13.83 -5.96
C VAL A 42 6.72 -12.44 -5.72
N ILE A 43 5.94 -12.27 -4.66
CA ILE A 43 5.35 -10.97 -4.29
C ILE A 43 6.46 -9.96 -4.01
N ILE A 44 7.43 -10.33 -3.18
CA ILE A 44 8.47 -9.43 -2.68
C ILE A 44 9.44 -9.04 -3.80
N GLU A 45 9.99 -10.02 -4.51
CA GLU A 45 11.05 -9.77 -5.50
C GLU A 45 10.52 -9.13 -6.78
N GLN A 46 9.34 -9.55 -7.26
CA GLN A 46 8.84 -9.13 -8.58
C GLN A 46 7.77 -8.04 -8.49
N LEU A 47 6.99 -8.03 -7.41
CA LEU A 47 5.83 -7.16 -7.31
C LEU A 47 6.05 -5.98 -6.37
N CYS A 48 6.86 -6.10 -5.31
CA CYS A 48 7.04 -5.05 -4.32
C CYS A 48 8.27 -4.16 -4.54
N ALA A 49 9.33 -4.65 -5.19
CA ALA A 49 10.55 -3.87 -5.41
C ALA A 49 10.27 -2.48 -6.00
N GLY A 50 10.71 -1.42 -5.30
CA GLY A 50 10.48 -0.04 -5.69
C GLY A 50 9.00 0.36 -5.78
N ARG A 51 8.12 -0.29 -5.00
CA ARG A 51 6.68 -0.01 -4.93
C ARG A 51 6.19 0.05 -3.48
N ILE A 52 4.88 0.13 -3.31
CA ILE A 52 4.24 0.16 -1.99
C ILE A 52 3.23 -0.98 -1.93
N ILE A 53 3.36 -1.86 -0.94
CA ILE A 53 2.39 -2.92 -0.65
C ILE A 53 1.36 -2.44 0.39
N VAL A 54 0.10 -2.81 0.18
CA VAL A 54 -1.01 -2.59 1.11
C VAL A 54 -1.45 -3.97 1.60
N THR A 55 -1.35 -4.23 2.90
CA THR A 55 -1.60 -5.56 3.49
C THR A 55 -2.08 -5.46 4.94
N THR A 56 -2.73 -6.52 5.43
CA THR A 56 -2.92 -6.74 6.88
C THR A 56 -1.79 -7.55 7.53
N ASN A 57 -0.97 -8.24 6.73
CA ASN A 57 0.01 -9.23 7.19
C ASN A 57 1.43 -8.64 7.20
N VAL A 58 1.63 -7.61 8.02
CA VAL A 58 2.87 -6.81 8.04
C VAL A 58 4.12 -7.62 8.37
N VAL A 59 3.95 -8.66 9.20
CA VAL A 59 5.06 -9.48 9.71
C VAL A 59 5.84 -10.13 8.56
N ASP A 60 5.16 -10.50 7.48
CA ASP A 60 5.76 -11.21 6.34
C ASP A 60 6.63 -10.28 5.47
N PHE A 61 6.49 -8.96 5.62
CA PHE A 61 7.13 -7.97 4.75
C PHE A 61 8.09 -7.02 5.46
N VAL A 62 7.95 -6.80 6.77
CA VAL A 62 8.60 -5.68 7.47
C VAL A 62 10.14 -5.75 7.44
N ASP A 63 10.71 -6.94 7.58
CA ASP A 63 12.16 -7.14 7.57
C ASP A 63 12.73 -7.13 6.14
N LEU A 64 11.87 -7.31 5.14
CA LEU A 64 12.23 -7.39 3.73
C LEU A 64 12.11 -6.02 3.03
N ALA A 65 11.29 -5.12 3.56
CA ALA A 65 11.10 -3.78 3.02
C ALA A 65 12.41 -2.97 2.87
N PRO A 66 13.35 -2.97 3.84
CA PRO A 66 14.65 -2.33 3.66
C PRO A 66 15.51 -2.99 2.58
N ILE A 67 15.47 -4.32 2.49
CA ILE A 67 16.32 -5.12 1.59
C ILE A 67 15.90 -4.91 0.13
N TYR A 68 14.60 -4.91 -0.13
CA TYR A 68 14.02 -4.79 -1.48
C TYR A 68 13.47 -3.40 -1.78
N GLU A 69 13.79 -2.42 -0.93
CA GLU A 69 13.48 -1.00 -1.12
C GLU A 69 12.00 -0.71 -1.43
N PHE A 70 11.09 -1.16 -0.55
CA PHE A 70 9.65 -0.94 -0.74
C PHE A 70 8.95 -0.38 0.49
N GLY A 71 7.83 0.29 0.26
CA GLY A 71 6.98 0.86 1.30
C GLY A 71 5.86 -0.10 1.72
N ILE A 72 5.47 -0.04 2.99
CA ILE A 72 4.37 -0.84 3.53
C ILE A 72 3.27 0.09 4.03
N ILE A 73 2.05 -0.13 3.55
CA ILE A 73 0.82 0.37 4.14
C ILE A 73 0.16 -0.80 4.87
N ALA A 74 0.33 -0.81 6.18
CA ALA A 74 -0.25 -1.78 7.08
C ALA A 74 -1.66 -1.35 7.48
N VAL A 75 -2.67 -2.15 7.15
CA VAL A 75 -4.07 -1.88 7.55
C VAL A 75 -4.49 -2.96 8.55
N THR A 76 -5.01 -2.56 9.70
CA THR A 76 -5.52 -3.55 10.66
C THR A 76 -6.90 -4.07 10.24
N ALA A 77 -7.25 -5.31 10.61
CA ALA A 77 -8.51 -5.93 10.21
C ALA A 77 -9.75 -5.13 10.68
N ASP A 78 -9.68 -4.52 11.86
CA ASP A 78 -10.72 -3.62 12.40
C ASP A 78 -10.84 -2.31 11.60
N ALA A 79 -9.74 -1.79 11.05
CA ALA A 79 -9.78 -0.59 10.20
C ALA A 79 -10.52 -0.85 8.88
N MET A 80 -10.53 -2.10 8.41
CA MET A 80 -11.20 -2.54 7.19
C MET A 80 -12.73 -2.62 7.31
N VAL A 81 -13.31 -2.35 8.48
CA VAL A 81 -14.76 -2.12 8.63
C VAL A 81 -15.22 -0.90 7.82
N ASP A 82 -14.35 0.09 7.59
CA ASP A 82 -14.59 1.23 6.70
C ASP A 82 -13.45 1.38 5.66
N PRO A 83 -13.52 0.61 4.55
CA PRO A 83 -12.50 0.65 3.49
C PRO A 83 -12.41 2.02 2.80
N ALA A 84 -13.51 2.78 2.73
CA ALA A 84 -13.54 4.10 2.11
C ALA A 84 -12.73 5.12 2.92
N ARG A 85 -12.85 5.09 4.26
CA ARG A 85 -11.99 5.85 5.15
C ARG A 85 -10.53 5.46 4.99
N VAL A 86 -10.21 4.16 4.95
CA VAL A 86 -8.83 3.68 4.75
C VAL A 86 -8.25 4.20 3.43
N ALA A 87 -8.96 4.04 2.31
CA ALA A 87 -8.53 4.55 1.01
C ALA A 87 -8.30 6.08 1.01
N ASN A 88 -9.12 6.81 1.77
CA ASN A 88 -8.94 8.26 1.93
C ASN A 88 -7.69 8.61 2.76
N VAL A 89 -7.43 7.88 3.85
CA VAL A 89 -6.20 8.05 4.64
C VAL A 89 -4.97 7.76 3.79
N ILE A 90 -4.95 6.65 3.03
CA ILE A 90 -3.87 6.31 2.10
C ILE A 90 -3.65 7.48 1.12
N SER A 91 -4.71 7.94 0.48
CA SER A 91 -4.66 9.06 -0.47
C SER A 91 -4.06 10.33 0.16
N ILE A 92 -4.47 10.70 1.37
CA ILE A 92 -3.97 11.89 2.07
C ILE A 92 -2.49 11.73 2.42
N GLN A 93 -2.11 10.61 3.01
CA GLN A 93 -0.74 10.37 3.47
C GLN A 93 0.24 10.26 2.29
N TYR A 94 -0.18 9.61 1.20
CA TYR A 94 0.60 9.54 -0.03
C TYR A 94 1.03 10.92 -0.53
N SER A 95 0.09 11.86 -0.60
CA SER A 95 0.37 13.23 -1.03
C SER A 95 1.16 14.04 0.01
N ARG A 96 0.79 13.96 1.29
CA ARG A 96 1.41 14.79 2.34
C ARG A 96 2.88 14.46 2.58
N ARG A 97 3.22 13.17 2.50
CA ARG A 97 4.58 12.68 2.76
C ARG A 97 5.38 12.47 1.48
N SER A 98 4.80 12.82 0.34
CA SER A 98 5.36 12.50 -0.98
C SER A 98 5.80 11.04 -1.05
N LEU A 99 4.97 10.12 -0.53
CA LEU A 99 5.33 8.70 -0.45
C LEU A 99 5.63 8.21 -1.85
N ARG A 100 6.91 7.99 -2.10
CA ARG A 100 7.42 7.31 -3.28
C ARG A 100 8.23 6.16 -2.73
N ALA A 101 8.29 5.08 -3.49
CA ALA A 101 9.09 3.93 -3.11
C ALA A 101 10.61 4.19 -3.27
N SER A 102 11.05 5.42 -3.06
CA SER A 102 12.47 5.78 -3.02
C SER A 102 13.08 5.47 -1.66
N GLU A 103 12.27 5.30 -0.61
CA GLU A 103 12.75 4.96 0.73
C GLU A 103 11.76 3.98 1.41
N PRO A 104 12.26 2.92 2.07
CA PRO A 104 11.44 2.00 2.85
C PRO A 104 10.70 2.69 3.99
N PHE A 105 9.40 2.43 4.12
CA PHE A 105 8.58 3.01 5.20
C PHE A 105 7.48 2.05 5.66
N LEU A 106 6.94 2.32 6.84
CA LEU A 106 5.72 1.71 7.35
C LEU A 106 4.70 2.79 7.72
N LEU A 107 3.59 2.82 6.99
CA LEU A 107 2.37 3.55 7.35
C LEU A 107 1.38 2.55 7.93
N LYS A 108 1.13 2.60 9.24
CA LYS A 108 0.11 1.78 9.90
C LYS A 108 -1.19 2.56 10.02
N ILE A 109 -2.30 1.96 9.61
CA ILE A 109 -3.65 2.52 9.66
C ILE A 109 -4.50 1.62 10.57
N THR A 110 -5.08 2.22 11.60
CA THR A 110 -5.97 1.57 12.58
C THR A 110 -7.35 2.24 12.54
N VAL A 111 -8.30 1.74 13.34
CA VAL A 111 -9.57 2.43 13.59
C VAL A 111 -9.35 3.84 14.16
N ASP A 112 -8.44 3.97 15.14
CA ASP A 112 -8.21 5.23 15.87
C ASP A 112 -7.36 6.26 15.12
N GLY A 113 -6.66 5.86 14.06
CA GLY A 113 -5.84 6.79 13.31
C GLY A 113 -4.78 6.10 12.45
N HIS A 114 -3.60 6.73 12.38
CA HIS A 114 -2.48 6.22 11.62
C HIS A 114 -1.15 6.62 12.27
N THR A 115 -0.13 5.78 12.09
CA THR A 115 1.26 6.07 12.48
C THR A 115 2.18 5.87 11.29
N PHE A 116 3.30 6.58 11.26
CA PHE A 116 4.26 6.53 10.18
C PHE A 116 5.68 6.41 10.76
N LYS A 117 6.49 5.53 10.19
CA LYS A 117 7.92 5.45 10.46
C LYS A 117 8.69 5.09 9.19
N MET A 118 9.93 5.56 9.10
CA MET A 118 10.89 5.05 8.12
C MET A 118 11.40 3.69 8.58
N LEU A 119 11.71 2.81 7.63
CA LEU A 119 12.39 1.55 7.90
C LEU A 119 13.84 1.73 7.44
N ASN A 120 14.77 1.64 8.39
CA ASN A 120 16.20 1.78 8.16
C ASN A 120 16.88 0.41 8.21
#